data_AF-A0AAV2P9K7-F1
#
_entry.id   AF-A0AAV2P9K7-F1
#
_cell.length_a   1.000
_cell.length_b   1.000
_cell.length_c   1.000
_cell.angle_alpha   90.00
_cell.angle_beta   90.00
_cell.angle_gamma   90.00
#
_symmetry.space_group_name_H-M   'P 1'
#
loop_
_entity.id
_entity.type
_entity.pdbx_description
1 polymer ?
#
loop_
_entity_poly.entity_id
_entity_poly.type
_entity_poly.pdbx_seq_one_letter_code
_entity_poly.pdbx_strand_id
1 'polypeptide(L)'
;MSEEPLTKSMKRFDGTNFQLWKFQMISLLIAQDIYDVVNGDRIMLVENATNAAQRKAWTKDNARAMFLISVAIEYSQLTYLTTCTSAREMWEKMSAIHEQKTASNKLLLLQKFHEYKMDPNDSVVQHVAKIQNMAQQLSDLDEGQTNSAIMAKILGSLPNKYRALITAWDSVAPAAQTIQSLQKRLIKEERRLSKDDDRTAIDNALAVMTVNEKKM
;
A
#
# COMPACT_ATOMS: atom_id res chain seq x y z
N MET A 1 -21.78 -15.99 33.55
CA MET A 1 -21.77 -15.46 32.17
C MET A 1 -20.52 -16.02 31.51
N SER A 2 -20.69 -16.92 30.56
CA SER A 2 -19.57 -17.59 29.89
C SER A 2 -18.88 -16.57 28.98
N GLU A 3 -17.64 -16.20 29.29
CA GLU A 3 -16.79 -15.47 28.34
C GLU A 3 -16.59 -16.36 27.12
N GLU A 4 -17.26 -16.05 26.00
CA GLU A 4 -16.80 -16.58 24.72
C GLU A 4 -15.34 -16.16 24.53
N PRO A 5 -14.46 -17.05 24.03
CA PRO A 5 -13.06 -16.71 23.89
C PRO A 5 -12.93 -15.50 22.96
N LEU A 6 -12.51 -14.35 23.51
CA LEU A 6 -12.35 -13.06 22.83
C LEU A 6 -11.52 -13.15 21.53
N THR A 7 -10.75 -14.23 21.37
CA THR A 7 -9.95 -14.54 20.18
C THR A 7 -10.78 -15.04 18.98
N LYS A 8 -12.02 -15.49 19.16
CA LYS A 8 -12.82 -16.12 18.09
C LYS A 8 -13.27 -15.14 17.00
N SER A 9 -13.31 -13.84 17.30
CA SER A 9 -13.73 -12.78 16.36
C SER A 9 -12.57 -12.10 15.63
N MET A 10 -11.32 -12.33 16.02
CA MET A 10 -10.17 -11.66 15.44
C MET A 10 -9.62 -12.45 14.25
N LYS A 11 -9.40 -11.80 13.11
CA LYS A 11 -8.73 -12.42 11.97
C LYS A 11 -7.28 -12.73 12.38
N ARG A 12 -6.82 -13.96 12.10
CA ARG A 12 -5.41 -14.32 12.30
C ARG A 12 -4.51 -13.53 11.34
N PHE A 13 -3.35 -13.14 11.84
CA PHE A 13 -2.37 -12.43 11.02
C PHE A 13 -1.72 -13.38 10.01
N ASP A 14 -1.90 -13.06 8.73
CA ASP A 14 -1.37 -13.82 7.59
C ASP A 14 -0.11 -13.18 6.97
N GLY A 15 0.39 -12.09 7.55
CA GLY A 15 1.49 -11.29 7.01
C GLY A 15 1.03 -10.00 6.31
N THR A 16 -0.28 -9.77 6.18
CA THR A 16 -0.85 -8.56 5.55
C THR A 16 -1.52 -7.64 6.58
N ASN A 17 -1.44 -6.33 6.33
CA ASN A 17 -2.00 -5.28 7.19
C ASN A 17 -1.63 -5.42 8.68
N PHE A 18 -0.32 -5.39 8.96
CA PHE A 18 0.20 -5.54 10.32
C PHE A 18 -0.32 -4.47 11.28
N GLN A 19 -0.58 -3.24 10.82
CA GLN A 19 -1.09 -2.16 11.66
C GLN A 19 -2.49 -2.47 12.21
N LEU A 20 -3.40 -2.94 11.35
CA LEU A 20 -4.75 -3.34 11.79
C LEU A 20 -4.69 -4.52 12.77
N TRP A 21 -3.90 -5.55 12.47
CA TRP A 21 -3.74 -6.67 13.39
C TRP A 21 -3.12 -6.24 14.73
N LYS A 22 -2.08 -5.40 14.69
CA LYS A 22 -1.41 -4.87 15.89
C LYS A 22 -2.42 -4.10 16.74
N PHE A 23 -3.25 -3.25 16.14
CA PHE A 23 -4.32 -2.53 16.84
C PHE A 23 -5.32 -3.48 17.53
N GLN A 24 -5.79 -4.51 16.83
CA GLN A 24 -6.72 -5.51 17.39
C GLN A 24 -6.06 -6.31 18.53
N MET A 25 -4.80 -6.71 18.37
CA MET A 25 -4.05 -7.46 19.36
C MET A 25 -3.74 -6.62 20.61
N ILE A 26 -3.35 -5.35 20.47
CA ILE A 26 -3.20 -4.42 21.61
C ILE A 26 -4.53 -4.30 22.36
N SER A 27 -5.62 -4.07 21.64
CA SER A 27 -6.96 -3.93 22.25
C SER A 27 -7.34 -5.17 23.06
N LEU A 28 -7.05 -6.37 22.54
CA LEU A 28 -7.26 -7.63 23.24
C LEU A 28 -6.37 -7.76 24.49
N LEU A 29 -5.08 -7.42 24.42
CA LEU A 29 -4.17 -7.50 25.57
C LEU A 29 -4.56 -6.52 26.68
N ILE A 30 -5.03 -5.31 26.32
CA ILE A 30 -5.56 -4.32 27.25
C ILE A 30 -6.83 -4.85 27.92
N ALA A 31 -7.76 -5.43 27.15
CA ALA A 31 -8.98 -6.03 27.69
C ALA A 31 -8.72 -7.23 28.62
N GLN A 32 -7.51 -7.77 28.59
CA GLN A 32 -7.06 -8.87 29.45
C GLN A 32 -6.14 -8.42 30.59
N ASP A 33 -5.86 -7.10 30.70
CA ASP A 33 -5.00 -6.48 31.70
C ASP A 33 -3.56 -7.04 31.74
N ILE A 34 -3.01 -7.34 30.55
CA ILE A 34 -1.65 -7.93 30.40
C ILE A 34 -0.80 -7.23 29.34
N TYR A 35 -1.26 -6.11 28.78
CA TYR A 35 -0.51 -5.39 27.75
C TYR A 35 0.84 -4.84 28.26
N ASP A 36 0.90 -4.49 29.53
CA ASP A 36 2.10 -4.00 30.22
C ASP A 36 3.24 -5.03 30.31
N VAL A 37 2.92 -6.34 30.23
CA VAL A 37 3.92 -7.41 30.10
C VAL A 37 4.54 -7.42 28.69
N VAL A 38 3.73 -7.11 27.68
CA VAL A 38 4.12 -7.15 26.27
C VAL A 38 4.90 -5.91 25.85
N ASN A 39 4.48 -4.73 26.31
CA ASN A 39 5.15 -3.46 26.03
C ASN A 39 6.44 -3.26 26.87
N GLY A 40 6.62 -4.08 27.91
CA GLY A 40 7.82 -4.07 28.75
C GLY A 40 7.76 -3.15 29.97
N ASP A 41 6.63 -2.50 30.25
CA ASP A 41 6.42 -1.66 31.43
C ASP A 41 6.48 -2.50 32.72
N ARG A 42 5.94 -3.73 32.67
CA ARG A 42 6.01 -4.71 33.76
C ARG A 42 7.25 -5.58 33.60
N ILE A 43 8.37 -5.11 34.13
CA ILE A 43 9.64 -5.86 34.15
C ILE A 43 9.53 -7.02 35.13
N MET A 44 9.99 -8.20 34.73
CA MET A 44 10.20 -9.31 35.66
C MET A 44 11.21 -8.85 36.72
N LEU A 45 10.78 -8.68 37.97
CA LEU A 45 11.69 -8.35 39.07
C LEU A 45 12.59 -9.57 39.35
N VAL A 46 13.70 -9.67 38.60
CA VAL A 46 14.62 -10.82 38.67
C VAL A 46 15.59 -10.69 39.86
N GLU A 47 15.90 -9.47 40.32
CA GLU A 47 16.97 -9.25 41.30
C GLU A 47 16.53 -8.82 42.71
N ASN A 48 15.32 -8.28 42.90
CA ASN A 48 14.81 -7.97 44.25
C ASN A 48 13.71 -8.96 44.64
N ALA A 49 14.15 -10.02 45.33
CA ALA A 49 13.39 -11.23 45.63
C ALA A 49 12.28 -11.09 46.68
N THR A 50 11.60 -9.96 46.80
CA THR A 50 10.69 -9.73 47.93
C THR A 50 9.29 -10.35 47.77
N ASN A 51 8.90 -10.89 46.60
CA ASN A 51 7.59 -11.54 46.50
C ASN A 51 7.48 -12.65 45.43
N ALA A 52 7.58 -13.92 45.86
CA ALA A 52 7.38 -15.09 44.97
C ALA A 52 6.01 -15.08 44.27
N ALA A 53 4.99 -14.49 44.90
CA ALA A 53 3.66 -14.32 44.32
C ALA A 53 3.67 -13.42 43.07
N GLN A 54 4.43 -12.33 43.09
CA GLN A 54 4.54 -11.40 41.96
C GLN A 54 5.26 -12.06 40.77
N ARG A 55 6.33 -12.84 41.02
CA ARG A 55 7.00 -13.61 39.96
C ARG A 55 6.05 -14.61 39.31
N LYS A 56 5.30 -15.37 40.12
CA LYS A 56 4.32 -16.34 39.61
C LYS A 56 3.21 -15.66 38.80
N ALA A 57 2.73 -14.49 39.24
CA ALA A 57 1.76 -13.70 38.50
C ALA A 57 2.32 -13.24 37.15
N TRP A 58 3.51 -12.64 37.13
CA TRP A 58 4.18 -12.23 35.90
C TRP A 58 4.39 -13.38 34.92
N THR A 59 4.88 -14.54 35.39
CA THR A 59 5.08 -15.73 34.55
C THR A 59 3.77 -16.20 33.94
N LYS A 60 2.67 -16.18 34.71
CA LYS A 60 1.34 -16.53 34.22
C LYS A 60 0.87 -15.56 33.13
N ASP A 61 1.02 -14.27 33.35
CA ASP A 61 0.57 -13.23 32.41
C ASP A 61 1.42 -13.24 31.13
N ASN A 62 2.74 -13.42 31.25
CA ASN A 62 3.64 -13.62 30.12
C ASN A 62 3.23 -14.85 29.29
N ALA A 63 3.00 -16.00 29.94
CA ALA A 63 2.55 -17.21 29.25
C ALA A 63 1.19 -17.02 28.56
N ARG A 64 0.26 -16.28 29.19
CA ARG A 64 -1.04 -15.93 28.60
C ARG A 64 -0.87 -15.04 27.37
N ALA A 65 -0.04 -14.01 27.44
CA ALA A 65 0.24 -13.13 26.31
C ALA A 65 0.90 -13.89 25.15
N MET A 66 1.90 -14.75 25.43
CA MET A 66 2.52 -15.62 24.43
C MET A 66 1.49 -16.51 23.73
N PHE A 67 0.58 -17.11 24.50
CA PHE A 67 -0.50 -17.93 23.94
C PHE A 67 -1.42 -17.12 23.04
N LEU A 68 -1.91 -15.96 23.52
CA LEU A 68 -2.81 -15.10 22.75
C LEU A 68 -2.17 -14.63 21.44
N ILE A 69 -0.91 -14.20 21.46
CA ILE A 69 -0.18 -13.82 20.24
C ILE A 69 -0.05 -15.04 19.30
N SER A 70 0.27 -16.22 19.83
CA SER A 70 0.45 -17.44 19.02
C SER A 70 -0.82 -17.90 18.31
N VAL A 71 -1.99 -17.82 18.97
CA VAL A 71 -3.28 -18.22 18.36
C VAL A 71 -3.87 -17.14 17.44
N ALA A 72 -3.35 -15.92 17.54
CA ALA A 72 -3.74 -14.75 16.76
C ALA A 72 -2.99 -14.62 15.42
N ILE A 73 -2.07 -15.54 15.12
CA ILE A 73 -1.26 -15.50 13.90
C ILE A 73 -1.37 -16.83 13.13
N GLU A 74 -1.20 -16.76 11.82
CA GLU A 74 -1.15 -17.94 10.96
C GLU A 74 0.17 -18.69 11.12
N TYR A 75 0.15 -19.99 10.80
CA TYR A 75 1.33 -20.86 10.96
C TYR A 75 2.57 -20.33 10.22
N SER A 76 2.39 -19.72 9.04
CA SER A 76 3.47 -19.13 8.25
C SER A 76 4.22 -18.03 9.02
N GLN A 77 3.49 -17.24 9.82
CA GLN A 77 4.05 -16.15 10.63
C GLN A 77 4.61 -16.67 11.96
N LEU A 78 4.00 -17.72 12.53
CA LEU A 78 4.45 -18.32 13.80
C LEU A 78 5.88 -18.87 13.71
N THR A 79 6.33 -19.30 12.54
CA THR A 79 7.71 -19.77 12.32
C THR A 79 8.77 -18.77 12.77
N TYR A 80 8.49 -17.47 12.62
CA TYR A 80 9.39 -16.39 13.06
C TYR A 80 9.53 -16.32 14.58
N LEU A 81 8.57 -16.82 15.36
CA LEU A 81 8.52 -16.64 16.82
C LEU A 81 9.00 -17.86 17.61
N THR A 82 9.36 -18.95 16.92
CA THR A 82 9.77 -20.23 17.53
C THR A 82 10.95 -20.14 18.50
N THR A 83 11.79 -19.13 18.36
CA THR A 83 12.96 -18.90 19.24
C THR A 83 12.69 -17.90 20.37
N CYS A 84 11.53 -17.27 20.41
CA CYS A 84 11.19 -16.26 21.42
C CYS A 84 10.81 -16.93 22.75
N THR A 85 11.33 -16.39 23.84
CA THR A 85 11.16 -16.91 25.21
C THR A 85 10.18 -16.10 26.06
N SER A 86 9.79 -14.92 25.59
CA SER A 86 8.81 -14.04 26.25
C SER A 86 7.83 -13.42 25.28
N ALA A 87 6.67 -12.98 25.80
CA ALA A 87 5.68 -12.27 24.99
C ALA A 87 6.22 -10.95 24.43
N ARG A 88 7.11 -10.29 25.19
CA ARG A 88 7.83 -9.10 24.76
C ARG A 88 8.73 -9.39 23.56
N GLU A 89 9.54 -10.44 23.62
CA GLU A 89 10.39 -10.83 22.48
C GLU A 89 9.56 -11.17 21.24
N MET A 90 8.43 -11.87 21.42
CA MET A 90 7.50 -12.14 20.32
C MET A 90 6.99 -10.83 19.68
N TRP A 91 6.59 -9.87 20.52
CA TRP A 91 6.06 -8.58 20.09
C TRP A 91 7.09 -7.71 19.38
N GLU A 92 8.29 -7.59 19.95
CA GLU A 92 9.42 -6.86 19.37
C GLU A 92 9.83 -7.46 18.03
N LYS A 93 9.92 -8.79 17.93
CA LYS A 93 10.28 -9.48 16.69
C LYS A 93 9.23 -9.30 15.58
N MET A 94 7.94 -9.44 15.92
CA MET A 94 6.85 -9.16 14.98
C MET A 94 6.89 -7.71 14.49
N SER A 95 7.05 -6.77 15.42
CA SER A 95 7.11 -5.33 15.09
C SER A 95 8.30 -5.03 14.18
N ALA A 96 9.49 -5.55 14.50
CA ALA A 96 10.69 -5.36 13.68
C ALA A 96 10.51 -5.89 12.24
N ILE A 97 9.97 -7.10 12.08
CA ILE A 97 9.79 -7.71 10.75
C ILE A 97 8.74 -6.94 9.94
N HIS A 98 7.59 -6.65 10.55
CA HIS A 98 6.42 -6.21 9.78
C HIS A 98 6.28 -4.69 9.69
N GLU A 99 6.75 -3.92 10.68
CA GLU A 99 6.76 -2.45 10.58
C GLU A 99 7.80 -2.00 9.57
N GLN A 100 9.01 -2.57 9.60
CA GLN A 100 10.05 -2.25 8.63
C GLN A 100 9.62 -2.62 7.20
N LYS A 101 8.98 -3.78 7.03
CA LYS A 101 8.43 -4.21 5.74
C LYS A 101 7.32 -3.27 5.27
N THR A 102 6.40 -2.88 6.16
CA THR A 102 5.31 -1.95 5.82
C THR A 102 5.87 -0.58 5.43
N ALA A 103 6.81 -0.03 6.20
CA ALA A 103 7.45 1.26 5.91
C ALA A 103 8.28 1.24 4.61
N SER A 104 9.08 0.19 4.40
CA SER A 104 9.88 0.01 3.17
C SER A 104 8.98 -0.16 1.94
N ASN A 105 7.92 -0.96 2.05
CA ASN A 105 6.95 -1.16 0.96
C ASN A 105 6.22 0.14 0.63
N LYS A 106 5.82 0.89 1.66
CA LYS A 106 5.18 2.21 1.52
C LYS A 106 6.09 3.21 0.82
N LEU A 107 7.35 3.33 1.26
CA LEU A 107 8.32 4.24 0.64
C LEU A 107 8.60 3.85 -0.82
N LEU A 108 8.83 2.57 -1.10
CA LEU A 108 9.07 2.07 -2.45
C LEU A 108 7.86 2.31 -3.36
N LEU A 109 6.65 2.13 -2.86
CA LEU A 109 5.42 2.36 -3.62
C LEU A 109 5.19 3.86 -3.89
N LEU A 110 5.44 4.73 -2.91
CA LEU A 110 5.42 6.19 -3.09
C LEU A 110 6.44 6.61 -4.16
N GLN A 111 7.66 6.10 -4.08
CA GLN A 111 8.70 6.36 -5.07
C GLN A 111 8.23 5.93 -6.47
N LYS A 112 7.72 4.71 -6.63
CA LYS A 112 7.14 4.22 -7.89
C LYS A 112 6.02 5.13 -8.39
N PHE A 113 5.10 5.54 -7.51
CA PHE A 113 4.00 6.44 -7.87
C PHE A 113 4.52 7.78 -8.39
N HIS A 114 5.48 8.41 -7.71
CA HIS A 114 6.05 9.69 -8.10
C HIS A 114 6.89 9.61 -9.38
N GLU A 115 7.69 8.55 -9.55
CA GLU A 115 8.56 8.35 -10.72
C GLU A 115 7.80 7.85 -11.95
N TYR A 116 6.61 7.25 -11.77
CA TYR A 116 5.86 6.64 -12.87
C TYR A 116 5.61 7.61 -14.04
N LYS A 117 5.92 7.15 -15.25
CA LYS A 117 5.59 7.80 -16.52
C LYS A 117 4.81 6.82 -17.38
N MET A 118 3.98 7.33 -18.28
CA MET A 118 3.29 6.48 -19.25
C MET A 118 4.30 5.71 -20.10
N ASP A 119 4.15 4.39 -20.16
CA ASP A 119 4.94 3.57 -21.08
C ASP A 119 4.52 3.90 -22.53
N PRO A 120 5.47 4.04 -23.47
CA PRO A 120 5.14 4.29 -24.88
C PRO A 120 4.20 3.23 -25.50
N ASN A 121 4.20 2.01 -24.96
CA ASN A 121 3.38 0.90 -25.43
C ASN A 121 2.04 0.76 -24.68
N ASP A 122 1.84 1.51 -23.60
CA ASP A 122 0.57 1.51 -22.88
C ASP A 122 -0.46 2.36 -23.66
N SER A 123 -1.70 1.89 -23.68
CA SER A 123 -2.85 2.77 -23.96
C SER A 123 -3.12 3.72 -22.78
N VAL A 124 -3.83 4.82 -23.02
CA VAL A 124 -4.32 5.72 -21.97
C VAL A 124 -5.10 4.97 -20.89
N VAL A 125 -5.89 3.97 -21.27
CA VAL A 125 -6.68 3.18 -20.31
C VAL A 125 -5.77 2.38 -19.38
N GLN A 126 -4.75 1.71 -19.92
CA GLN A 126 -3.76 0.98 -19.12
C GLN A 126 -2.95 1.92 -18.23
N HIS A 127 -2.56 3.07 -18.77
CA HIS A 127 -1.84 4.11 -18.04
C HIS A 127 -2.61 4.60 -16.80
N VAL A 128 -3.88 4.98 -16.98
CA VAL A 128 -4.75 5.43 -15.88
C VAL A 128 -4.97 4.30 -14.87
N ALA A 129 -5.20 3.07 -15.33
CA ALA A 129 -5.39 1.91 -14.46
C ALA A 129 -4.17 1.63 -13.57
N LYS A 130 -2.94 1.73 -14.11
CA LYS A 130 -1.70 1.55 -13.33
C LYS A 130 -1.58 2.59 -12.21
N ILE A 131 -1.91 3.86 -12.49
CA ILE A 131 -1.89 4.92 -11.47
C ILE A 131 -2.96 4.67 -10.40
N GLN A 132 -4.18 4.34 -10.80
CA GLN A 132 -5.26 4.06 -9.85
C GLN A 132 -4.94 2.84 -8.97
N ASN A 133 -4.31 1.82 -9.55
CA ASN A 133 -3.87 0.63 -8.80
C ASN A 133 -2.81 0.99 -7.76
N MET A 134 -1.80 1.79 -8.12
CA MET A 134 -0.81 2.29 -7.14
C MET A 134 -1.46 3.17 -6.05
N ALA A 135 -2.40 4.04 -6.42
CA ALA A 135 -3.12 4.88 -5.46
C ALA A 135 -3.97 4.04 -4.50
N GLN A 136 -4.58 2.96 -4.97
CA GLN A 136 -5.30 2.02 -4.12
C GLN A 136 -4.35 1.30 -3.15
N GLN A 137 -3.22 0.78 -3.65
CA GLN A 137 -2.22 0.15 -2.79
C GLN A 137 -1.67 1.11 -1.72
N LEU A 138 -1.50 2.40 -2.05
CA LEU A 138 -1.12 3.43 -1.07
C LEU A 138 -2.24 3.68 -0.06
N SER A 139 -3.50 3.69 -0.50
CA SER A 139 -4.65 3.79 0.40
C SER A 139 -4.72 2.60 1.38
N ASP A 140 -4.37 1.39 0.94
CA ASP A 140 -4.33 0.20 1.78
C ASP A 140 -3.20 0.24 2.84
N LEU A 141 -2.25 1.17 2.69
CA LEU A 141 -1.12 1.45 3.60
C LEU A 141 -1.30 2.78 4.36
N ASP A 142 -2.54 3.27 4.46
CA ASP A 142 -2.90 4.53 5.11
C ASP A 142 -2.21 5.78 4.50
N GLU A 143 -1.90 5.74 3.20
CA GLU A 143 -1.29 6.84 2.40
C GLU A 143 -2.16 7.22 1.20
N GLY A 144 -3.47 7.31 1.43
CA GLY A 144 -4.44 7.64 0.39
C GLY A 144 -4.09 8.93 -0.37
N GLN A 145 -4.14 8.87 -1.69
CA GLN A 145 -3.95 10.03 -2.55
C GLN A 145 -5.29 10.70 -2.85
N THR A 146 -5.33 12.03 -2.82
CA THR A 146 -6.55 12.77 -3.17
C THR A 146 -6.88 12.58 -4.66
N ASN A 147 -8.15 12.72 -5.03
CA ASN A 147 -8.54 12.69 -6.45
C ASN A 147 -7.79 13.74 -7.28
N SER A 148 -7.51 14.92 -6.71
CA SER A 148 -6.71 15.96 -7.36
C SER A 148 -5.26 15.52 -7.56
N ALA A 149 -4.62 14.88 -6.57
CA ALA A 149 -3.27 14.35 -6.70
C ALA A 149 -3.20 13.23 -7.76
N ILE A 150 -4.20 12.35 -7.82
CA ILE A 150 -4.29 11.30 -8.84
C ILE A 150 -4.44 11.90 -10.24
N MET A 151 -5.33 12.88 -10.43
CA MET A 151 -5.49 13.57 -11.72
C MET A 151 -4.21 14.31 -12.14
N ALA A 152 -3.58 15.04 -11.21
CA ALA A 152 -2.32 15.71 -11.46
C ALA A 152 -1.22 14.71 -11.83
N LYS A 153 -1.19 13.55 -11.19
CA LYS A 153 -0.25 12.47 -11.52
C LYS A 153 -0.48 11.97 -12.95
N ILE A 154 -1.73 11.64 -13.32
CA ILE A 154 -2.09 11.21 -14.68
C ILE A 154 -1.59 12.23 -15.71
N LEU A 155 -1.96 13.51 -15.55
CA LEU A 155 -1.59 14.57 -16.48
C LEU A 155 -0.07 14.76 -16.57
N GLY A 156 0.62 14.75 -15.42
CA GLY A 156 2.07 14.94 -15.34
C GLY A 156 2.92 13.74 -15.79
N SER A 157 2.31 12.57 -16.02
CA SER A 157 2.97 11.38 -16.54
C SER A 157 2.78 11.13 -18.03
N LEU A 158 1.93 11.92 -18.71
CA LEU A 158 1.68 11.78 -20.13
C LEU A 158 2.85 12.29 -20.98
N PRO A 159 3.09 11.69 -22.17
CA PRO A 159 4.04 12.21 -23.13
C PRO A 159 3.61 13.58 -23.71
N ASN A 160 4.57 14.33 -24.24
CA ASN A 160 4.36 15.69 -24.77
C ASN A 160 3.26 15.80 -25.85
N LYS A 161 2.96 14.72 -26.58
CA LYS A 161 1.89 14.72 -27.59
C LYS A 161 0.49 15.04 -27.02
N TYR A 162 0.29 14.88 -25.72
CA TYR A 162 -0.96 15.21 -25.04
C TYR A 162 -1.03 16.66 -24.53
N ARG A 163 -0.02 17.51 -24.77
CA ARG A 163 0.07 18.87 -24.22
C ARG A 163 -1.16 19.74 -24.52
N ALA A 164 -1.75 19.61 -25.71
CA ALA A 164 -2.95 20.34 -26.09
C ALA A 164 -4.14 20.01 -25.18
N LEU A 165 -4.33 18.73 -24.84
CA LEU A 165 -5.37 18.29 -23.91
C LEU A 165 -5.08 18.76 -22.49
N ILE A 166 -3.82 18.72 -22.04
CA ILE A 166 -3.42 19.20 -20.71
C ILE A 166 -3.82 20.67 -20.55
N THR A 167 -3.48 21.53 -21.51
CA THR A 167 -3.89 22.94 -21.49
C THR A 167 -5.41 23.11 -21.51
N ALA A 168 -6.13 22.32 -22.31
CA ALA A 168 -7.58 22.39 -22.38
C ALA A 168 -8.27 21.90 -21.09
N TRP A 169 -7.60 21.04 -20.31
CA TRP A 169 -8.11 20.54 -19.04
C TRP A 169 -8.22 21.65 -17.98
N ASP A 170 -7.30 22.61 -17.97
CA ASP A 170 -7.31 23.73 -17.03
C ASP A 170 -8.56 24.61 -17.17
N SER A 171 -9.20 24.60 -18.35
CA SER A 171 -10.44 25.34 -18.61
C SER A 171 -11.71 24.59 -18.20
N VAL A 172 -11.61 23.34 -17.72
CA VAL A 172 -12.76 22.55 -17.27
C VAL A 172 -13.20 23.03 -15.89
N ALA A 173 -14.50 23.27 -15.73
CA ALA A 173 -15.09 23.68 -14.46
C ALA A 173 -14.72 22.70 -13.32
N PRO A 174 -14.38 23.17 -12.11
CA PRO A 174 -13.91 22.31 -11.01
C PRO A 174 -14.83 21.13 -10.69
N ALA A 175 -16.15 21.34 -10.72
CA ALA A 175 -17.14 20.28 -10.47
C ALA A 175 -17.13 19.14 -11.51
N ALA A 176 -16.60 19.40 -12.71
CA ALA A 176 -16.47 18.41 -13.79
C ALA A 176 -15.06 17.80 -13.88
N GLN A 177 -14.12 18.24 -13.03
CA GLN A 177 -12.78 17.68 -12.94
C GLN A 177 -12.78 16.41 -12.09
N THR A 178 -13.18 15.30 -12.72
CA THR A 178 -13.15 13.96 -12.11
C THR A 178 -12.23 13.04 -12.91
N ILE A 179 -11.72 11.99 -12.26
CA ILE A 179 -10.86 10.97 -12.91
C ILE A 179 -11.59 10.36 -14.13
N GLN A 180 -12.89 10.09 -14.01
CA GLN A 180 -13.70 9.56 -15.10
C GLN A 180 -13.83 10.53 -16.29
N SER A 181 -14.05 11.82 -16.01
CA SER A 181 -14.12 12.87 -17.04
C SER A 181 -12.79 13.04 -17.76
N LEU A 182 -11.69 13.05 -16.99
CA LEU A 182 -10.32 13.11 -17.52
C LEU A 182 -10.02 11.92 -18.42
N GLN A 183 -10.28 10.69 -17.95
CA GLN A 183 -10.04 9.48 -18.71
C GLN A 183 -10.81 9.47 -20.03
N LYS A 184 -12.09 9.86 -20.03
CA LYS A 184 -12.91 9.96 -21.25
C LYS A 184 -12.29 10.92 -22.28
N ARG A 185 -11.80 12.08 -21.84
CA ARG A 185 -11.15 13.06 -22.72
C ARG A 185 -9.82 12.54 -23.27
N LEU A 186 -9.01 11.90 -22.42
CA LEU A 186 -7.72 11.33 -22.83
C LEU A 186 -7.90 10.23 -23.88
N ILE A 187 -8.89 9.35 -23.72
CA ILE A 187 -9.20 8.30 -24.72
C ILE A 187 -9.61 8.92 -26.06
N LYS A 188 -10.40 9.99 -26.04
CA LYS A 188 -10.78 10.70 -27.27
C LYS A 188 -9.56 11.31 -27.96
N GLU A 189 -8.63 11.86 -27.19
CA GLU A 189 -7.40 12.46 -27.71
C GLU A 189 -6.42 11.43 -28.24
N GLU A 190 -6.25 10.30 -27.56
CA GLU A 190 -5.44 9.18 -28.05
C GLU A 190 -5.89 8.73 -29.44
N ARG A 191 -7.21 8.58 -29.65
CA ARG A 191 -7.78 8.25 -30.96
C ARG A 191 -7.55 9.33 -32.02
N ARG A 192 -7.46 10.60 -31.63
CA ARG A 192 -7.17 11.71 -32.54
C ARG A 192 -5.70 11.64 -32.98
N LEU A 193 -4.80 11.49 -32.02
CA LEU A 193 -3.37 11.39 -32.26
C LEU A 193 -3.01 10.19 -33.13
N SER A 194 -3.60 9.01 -32.92
CA SER A 194 -3.38 7.85 -33.78
C SER A 194 -3.75 8.10 -35.24
N LYS A 195 -4.86 8.81 -35.49
CA LYS A 195 -5.27 9.15 -36.87
C LYS A 195 -4.35 10.17 -37.52
N ASP A 196 -3.83 11.12 -36.74
CA ASP A 196 -2.89 12.11 -37.22
C ASP A 196 -1.53 11.44 -37.54
N ASP A 197 -1.07 10.51 -36.70
CA ASP A 197 0.14 9.70 -36.94
C ASP A 197 0.01 8.88 -38.24
N ASP A 198 -1.12 8.19 -38.45
CA ASP A 198 -1.39 7.42 -39.67
C ASP A 198 -1.37 8.30 -40.93
N ARG A 199 -2.00 9.48 -40.88
CA ARG A 199 -2.00 10.43 -42.00
C ARG A 199 -0.61 10.95 -42.32
N THR A 200 0.15 11.32 -41.28
CA THR A 200 1.51 11.84 -41.45
C THR A 200 2.44 10.78 -42.06
N ALA A 201 2.27 9.51 -41.68
CA ALA A 201 3.01 8.39 -42.27
C ALA A 201 2.69 8.20 -43.77
N ILE A 202 1.41 8.31 -44.15
CA ILE A 202 0.98 8.22 -45.56
C ILE A 202 1.56 9.37 -46.39
N ASP A 203 1.47 10.60 -45.89
CA ASP A 203 1.98 11.80 -46.59
C ASP A 203 3.50 11.71 -46.80
N ASN A 204 4.24 11.25 -45.79
CA ASN A 204 5.68 11.05 -45.88
C ASN A 204 6.05 9.97 -46.91
N ALA A 205 5.31 8.86 -46.98
CA ALA A 205 5.55 7.80 -47.96
C ALA A 205 5.29 8.30 -49.40
N LEU A 206 4.21 9.04 -49.62
CA LEU A 206 3.88 9.65 -50.91
C LEU A 206 4.97 10.63 -51.36
N ALA A 207 5.46 11.48 -50.46
CA ALA A 207 6.53 12.43 -50.76
C ALA A 207 7.83 11.73 -51.21
N VAL A 208 8.22 10.64 -50.52
CA VAL A 208 9.42 9.86 -50.89
C VAL A 208 9.26 9.22 -52.28
N MET A 209 8.10 8.66 -52.60
CA MET A 209 7.81 8.10 -53.94
C MET A 209 7.93 9.17 -55.02
N THR A 210 7.36 10.36 -54.78
CA THR A 210 7.36 11.47 -55.76
C THR A 210 8.77 12.02 -56.02
N VAL A 211 9.65 12.00 -55.01
CA VAL A 211 11.06 12.43 -55.14
C VAL A 211 11.89 11.43 -55.94
N ASN A 212 11.63 10.13 -55.80
CA ASN A 212 12.35 9.10 -56.56
C ASN A 212 11.95 9.10 -58.05
N GLU A 213 10.69 9.37 -58.37
CA GLU A 213 10.22 9.47 -59.77
C GLU A 213 10.80 10.67 -60.53
N LYS A 214 11.16 11.77 -59.85
CA LYS A 214 11.78 12.95 -60.48
C LYS A 214 13.30 12.85 -60.69
N LYS A 215 13.94 11.80 -60.17
CA LYS A 215 15.40 11.56 -60.29
C LYS A 215 15.75 10.50 -61.34
N MET A 216 14.76 9.83 -61.92
CA MET A 216 14.91 8.97 -63.12
C MET A 216 14.57 9.76 -64.38
#